data_AF-A0A956IK69-F1
#
_entry.id   AF-A0A956IK69-F1
#
_cell.length_a   1.000
_cell.length_b   1.000
_cell.length_c   1.000
_cell.angle_alpha   90.00
_cell.angle_beta   90.00
_cell.angle_gamma   90.00
#
_symmetry.space_group_name_H-M   'P 1'
#
loop_
_entity.id
_entity.type
_entity.pdbx_description
1 polymer ?
#
loop_
_entity_poly.entity_id
_entity_poly.type
_entity_poly.pdbx_seq_one_letter_code
_entity_poly.pdbx_strand_id
1 'polypeptide(L)'
;MTRPGLQQTKERRIRTLGECGRRLSVALLLLSVAAPGCRARADQDLAPSPVVTLQPAAVQESPSRECAARIQRAELEPELEGATAFEAKRAQILARAKAEPILFWRAPRITEEVSPEVETLRKRIQLGPNQGYALHSLYRVVKNRPEIARALMLREGYFYAEDPDLAVAMVNVVELHHLFKAPELFIQRGSDVIHVVKADRGYWYEYADGVEKGKRARLFLLDRVVESKAELAKPLHVDVRDLAYQ
;
A
#
# COMPACT_ATOMS: atom_id res chain seq x y z
N MET A 1 -70.98 5.93 17.11
CA MET A 1 -70.67 4.49 16.94
C MET A 1 -69.18 4.33 16.82
N THR A 2 -68.54 4.06 17.96
CA THR A 2 -67.10 4.06 18.19
C THR A 2 -66.61 2.60 18.22
N ARG A 3 -65.63 2.25 17.38
CA ARG A 3 -64.95 0.94 17.45
C ARG A 3 -63.52 1.14 17.96
N PRO A 4 -63.14 0.60 19.13
CA PRO A 4 -61.76 0.43 19.53
C PRO A 4 -61.26 -0.95 19.08
N GLY A 5 -59.98 -1.07 18.70
CA GLY A 5 -59.48 -2.35 18.20
C GLY A 5 -57.96 -2.48 18.10
N LEU A 6 -57.38 -2.97 19.20
CA LEU A 6 -56.16 -3.77 19.33
C LEU A 6 -54.80 -3.18 18.90
N GLN A 7 -54.07 -2.73 19.93
CA GLN A 7 -52.61 -2.73 19.95
C GLN A 7 -52.10 -4.18 20.07
N GLN A 8 -51.21 -4.60 19.16
CA GLN A 8 -50.37 -5.78 19.35
C GLN A 8 -48.97 -5.33 19.78
N THR A 9 -48.65 -5.56 21.05
CA THR A 9 -47.31 -5.47 21.61
C THR A 9 -46.51 -6.71 21.19
N LYS A 10 -45.41 -6.49 20.45
CA LYS A 10 -44.50 -7.55 20.01
C LYS A 10 -43.29 -7.59 20.95
N GLU A 11 -43.39 -8.41 22.00
CA GLU A 11 -42.27 -8.76 22.86
C GLU A 11 -41.18 -9.49 22.03
N ARG A 12 -39.98 -8.90 21.95
CA ARG A 12 -38.78 -9.59 21.45
C ARG A 12 -38.02 -10.17 22.63
N ARG A 13 -38.02 -11.51 22.72
CA ARG A 13 -37.13 -12.31 23.55
C ARG A 13 -35.67 -11.97 23.24
N ILE A 14 -34.96 -11.49 24.25
CA ILE A 14 -33.49 -11.44 24.30
C ILE A 14 -33.03 -12.87 24.61
N ARG A 15 -32.35 -13.52 23.65
CA ARG A 15 -31.58 -14.73 23.90
C ARG A 15 -30.14 -14.33 24.17
N THR A 16 -29.77 -14.32 25.45
CA THR A 16 -28.39 -14.48 25.89
C THR A 16 -28.07 -15.97 25.94
N LEU A 17 -26.87 -16.34 25.50
CA LEU A 17 -26.04 -17.48 25.95
C LEU A 17 -25.03 -17.83 24.86
N GLY A 18 -23.75 -17.91 25.23
CA GLY A 18 -22.72 -18.49 24.39
C GLY A 18 -21.29 -18.03 24.65
N GLU A 19 -20.87 -17.96 25.92
CA GLU A 19 -19.46 -17.89 26.26
C GLU A 19 -18.78 -19.19 25.83
N CYS A 20 -17.91 -19.13 24.83
CA CYS A 20 -17.06 -20.24 24.43
C CYS A 20 -15.60 -19.87 24.72
N GLY A 21 -15.12 -20.32 25.88
CA GLY A 21 -13.74 -20.15 26.31
C GLY A 21 -12.76 -20.83 25.36
N ARG A 22 -11.78 -20.06 24.87
CA ARG A 22 -10.55 -20.61 24.28
C ARG A 22 -9.38 -20.27 25.18
N ARG A 23 -8.92 -21.30 25.89
CA ARG A 23 -7.61 -21.36 26.53
C ARG A 23 -6.54 -21.27 25.44
N LEU A 24 -5.73 -20.21 25.43
CA LEU A 24 -4.46 -20.22 24.70
C LEU A 24 -3.35 -20.61 25.68
N SER A 25 -2.78 -21.79 25.46
CA SER A 25 -1.55 -22.23 26.08
C SER A 25 -0.38 -21.42 25.54
N VAL A 26 0.30 -20.71 26.43
CA VAL A 26 1.58 -20.03 26.17
C VAL A 26 2.67 -21.11 26.20
N ALA A 27 3.24 -21.42 25.04
CA ALA A 27 4.46 -22.22 24.95
C ALA A 27 5.67 -21.26 24.87
N LEU A 28 6.31 -21.08 26.03
CA LEU A 28 7.58 -20.37 26.18
C LEU A 28 8.71 -21.28 25.64
N LEU A 29 9.34 -20.90 24.54
CA LEU A 29 10.53 -21.59 24.01
C LEU A 29 11.78 -20.74 24.30
N LEU A 30 12.47 -21.12 25.37
CA LEU A 30 13.81 -20.68 25.74
C LEU A 30 14.81 -21.24 24.73
N LEU A 31 15.50 -20.39 23.97
CA LEU A 31 16.69 -20.78 23.21
C LEU A 31 17.95 -20.31 23.94
N SER A 32 18.74 -21.30 24.32
CA SER A 32 19.98 -21.20 25.07
C SER A 32 21.14 -20.64 24.24
N VAL A 33 21.95 -19.84 24.92
CA VAL A 33 23.25 -19.29 24.52
C VAL A 33 24.28 -20.41 24.42
N ALA A 34 25.07 -20.45 23.35
CA ALA A 34 26.31 -21.22 23.27
C ALA A 34 27.47 -20.31 22.83
N ALA A 35 28.39 -20.07 23.75
CA ALA A 35 29.65 -19.37 23.53
C ALA A 35 30.72 -20.34 22.96
N PRO A 36 31.53 -19.94 21.96
CA PRO A 36 32.72 -20.71 21.60
C PRO A 36 33.93 -20.19 22.40
N GLY A 37 34.63 -21.14 23.01
CA GLY A 37 35.72 -20.92 23.96
C GLY A 37 37.03 -20.41 23.37
N CYS A 38 37.79 -19.76 24.26
CA CYS A 38 39.19 -19.40 24.05
C CYS A 38 40.06 -20.65 23.94
N ARG A 39 40.69 -20.85 22.78
CA ARG A 39 41.72 -21.88 22.58
C ARG A 39 43.09 -21.23 22.71
N ALA A 40 43.83 -21.60 23.75
CA ALA A 40 45.22 -21.19 23.95
C ALA A 40 46.08 -21.68 22.78
N ARG A 41 46.82 -20.76 22.16
CA ARG A 41 47.70 -21.00 21.02
C ARG A 41 49.10 -21.27 21.55
N ALA A 42 49.63 -22.45 21.25
CA ALA A 42 50.98 -22.87 21.60
C ALA A 42 52.02 -22.06 20.79
N ASP A 43 53.10 -21.67 21.46
CA ASP A 43 54.32 -21.12 20.87
C ASP A 43 54.86 -22.09 19.81
N GLN A 44 54.92 -21.62 18.57
CA GLN A 44 55.65 -22.28 17.49
C GLN A 44 56.89 -21.46 17.19
N ASP A 45 58.04 -22.12 17.31
CA ASP A 45 59.36 -21.62 16.97
C ASP A 45 59.40 -21.00 15.57
N LEU A 46 59.79 -19.73 15.53
CA LEU A 46 59.92 -18.92 14.33
C LEU A 46 61.20 -19.27 13.57
N ALA A 47 61.06 -20.03 12.49
CA ALA A 47 62.08 -20.06 11.45
C ALA A 47 62.11 -18.72 10.69
N PRO A 48 63.28 -18.22 10.26
CA PRO A 48 63.39 -16.96 9.52
C PRO A 48 62.72 -17.08 8.16
N SER A 49 61.60 -16.37 7.99
CA SER A 49 60.86 -16.31 6.74
C SER A 49 61.69 -15.67 5.61
N PRO A 50 61.56 -16.17 4.36
CA PRO A 50 62.19 -15.55 3.21
C PRO A 50 61.70 -14.11 3.04
N VAL A 51 62.62 -13.21 2.69
CA VAL A 51 62.33 -11.81 2.37
C VAL A 51 61.54 -11.79 1.06
N VAL A 52 60.21 -11.80 1.17
CA VAL A 52 59.30 -11.56 0.05
C VAL A 52 59.34 -10.08 -0.27
N THR A 53 59.94 -9.72 -1.40
CA THR A 53 59.84 -8.37 -1.96
C THR A 53 58.39 -8.12 -2.35
N LEU A 54 57.66 -7.39 -1.51
CA LEU A 54 56.29 -6.97 -1.73
C LEU A 54 56.27 -6.01 -2.92
N GLN A 55 55.91 -6.54 -4.09
CA GLN A 55 55.49 -5.73 -5.21
C GLN A 55 54.24 -4.95 -4.74
N PRO A 56 54.20 -3.61 -4.85
CA PRO A 56 53.04 -2.85 -4.41
C PRO A 56 51.83 -3.31 -5.22
N ALA A 57 50.94 -4.07 -4.56
CA ALA A 57 49.70 -4.49 -5.15
C ALA A 57 48.96 -3.23 -5.59
N ALA A 58 48.57 -3.17 -6.87
CA ALA A 58 47.71 -2.12 -7.36
C ALA A 58 46.52 -2.00 -6.40
N VAL A 59 46.35 -0.81 -5.81
CA VAL A 59 45.27 -0.53 -4.88
C VAL A 59 43.99 -0.65 -5.70
N GLN A 60 43.38 -1.83 -5.70
CA GLN A 60 42.02 -1.98 -6.20
C GLN A 60 41.16 -1.14 -5.27
N GLU A 61 40.57 -0.08 -5.81
CA GLU A 61 39.61 0.72 -5.08
C GLU A 61 38.55 -0.24 -4.54
N SER A 62 38.45 -0.31 -3.22
CA SER A 62 37.51 -1.24 -2.62
C SER A 62 36.10 -0.84 -3.07
N PRO A 63 35.21 -1.79 -3.42
CA PRO A 63 33.80 -1.51 -3.76
C PRO A 63 33.09 -0.61 -2.72
N SER A 64 33.60 -0.59 -1.49
CA SER A 64 33.16 0.32 -0.42
C SER A 64 33.43 1.80 -0.70
N ARG A 65 34.56 2.17 -1.33
CA ARG A 65 34.87 3.57 -1.69
C ARG A 65 33.97 4.09 -2.80
N GLU A 66 33.71 3.28 -3.82
CA GLU A 66 32.78 3.64 -4.90
C GLU A 66 31.36 3.83 -4.37
N CYS A 67 30.90 2.94 -3.48
CA CYS A 67 29.60 3.07 -2.81
C CYS A 67 29.53 4.36 -1.97
N ALA A 68 30.53 4.64 -1.15
CA ALA A 68 30.58 5.87 -0.36
C ALA A 68 30.56 7.14 -1.23
N ALA A 69 31.31 7.15 -2.34
CA ALA A 69 31.30 8.25 -3.30
C ALA A 69 29.95 8.40 -4.03
N ARG A 70 29.21 7.31 -4.24
CA ARG A 70 27.84 7.36 -4.78
C ARG A 70 26.85 7.95 -3.77
N ILE A 71 26.92 7.52 -2.50
CA ILE A 71 26.08 8.06 -1.42
C ILE A 71 26.35 9.55 -1.25
N GLN A 72 27.61 9.96 -1.16
CA GLN A 72 27.98 11.36 -1.01
C GLN A 72 27.49 12.22 -2.19
N ARG A 73 27.54 11.70 -3.42
CA ARG A 73 26.97 12.40 -4.58
C ARG A 73 25.46 12.55 -4.48
N ALA A 74 24.76 11.50 -4.07
CA ALA A 74 23.31 11.54 -3.88
C ALA A 74 22.88 12.49 -2.76
N GLU A 75 23.66 12.59 -1.66
CA GLU A 75 23.41 13.55 -0.57
C GLU A 75 23.57 15.01 -0.99
N LEU A 76 24.30 15.27 -2.09
CA LEU A 76 24.45 16.61 -2.66
C LEU A 76 23.36 16.93 -3.70
N GLU A 77 22.55 15.95 -4.11
CA GLU A 77 21.42 16.19 -4.99
C GLU A 77 20.29 16.92 -4.23
N PRO A 78 19.52 17.79 -4.91
CA PRO A 78 18.38 18.43 -4.28
C PRO A 78 17.38 17.40 -3.73
N GLU A 79 16.86 17.65 -2.53
CA GLU A 79 15.82 16.81 -1.95
C GLU A 79 14.59 16.76 -2.86
N LEU A 80 14.08 15.54 -3.08
CA LEU A 80 12.83 15.34 -3.81
C LEU A 80 11.66 15.77 -2.92
N GLU A 81 10.59 16.30 -3.55
CA GLU A 81 9.39 16.75 -2.85
C GLU A 81 8.78 15.66 -1.96
N GLY A 82 8.81 14.41 -2.45
CA GLY A 82 8.24 13.26 -1.76
C GLY A 82 6.73 13.39 -1.52
N ALA A 83 6.17 12.48 -0.72
CA ALA A 83 4.79 12.55 -0.28
C ALA A 83 4.73 12.83 1.23
N THR A 84 5.35 13.93 1.69
CA THR A 84 5.61 14.22 3.12
C THR A 84 4.39 14.00 4.04
N ALA A 85 3.20 14.45 3.63
CA ALA A 85 1.96 14.26 4.40
C ALA A 85 1.57 12.77 4.55
N PHE A 86 1.77 11.98 3.50
CA PHE A 86 1.59 10.52 3.53
C PHE A 86 2.69 9.86 4.35
N GLU A 87 3.96 10.23 4.13
CA GLU A 87 5.13 9.66 4.82
C GLU A 87 5.02 9.80 6.34
N ALA A 88 4.58 10.96 6.83
CA ALA A 88 4.36 11.23 8.25
C ALA A 88 3.37 10.24 8.91
N LYS A 89 2.52 9.58 8.13
CA LYS A 89 1.48 8.65 8.60
C LYS A 89 1.61 7.25 7.99
N ARG A 90 2.68 6.98 7.23
CA ARG A 90 2.88 5.73 6.45
C ARG A 90 2.63 4.50 7.29
N ALA A 91 3.25 4.41 8.47
CA ALA A 91 3.14 3.23 9.32
C ALA A 91 1.68 2.92 9.69
N GLN A 92 0.88 3.94 10.01
CA GLN A 92 -0.54 3.76 10.34
C GLN A 92 -1.35 3.36 9.11
N ILE A 93 -1.06 3.95 7.96
CA ILE A 93 -1.74 3.64 6.70
C ILE A 93 -1.45 2.20 6.29
N LEU A 94 -0.18 1.80 6.21
CA LEU A 94 0.23 0.45 5.80
C LEU A 94 -0.22 -0.63 6.78
N ALA A 95 -0.33 -0.32 8.08
CA ALA A 95 -0.82 -1.28 9.07
C ALA A 95 -2.34 -1.51 9.01
N ARG A 96 -3.11 -0.52 8.53
CA ARG A 96 -4.58 -0.55 8.62
C ARG A 96 -5.25 -0.76 7.26
N ALA A 97 -4.69 -0.21 6.20
CA ALA A 97 -5.19 -0.33 4.84
C ALA A 97 -4.34 -1.35 4.06
N LYS A 98 -4.99 -2.14 3.19
CA LYS A 98 -4.27 -2.98 2.22
C LYS A 98 -3.58 -2.06 1.22
N ALA A 99 -2.25 -1.99 1.30
CA ALA A 99 -1.44 -1.02 0.57
C ALA A 99 -0.11 -1.64 0.17
N GLU A 100 0.48 -1.14 -0.91
CA GLU A 100 1.82 -1.55 -1.32
C GLU A 100 2.92 -0.72 -0.62
N PRO A 101 4.09 -1.32 -0.33
CA PRO A 101 5.22 -0.60 0.23
C PRO A 101 5.98 0.16 -0.86
N ILE A 102 5.42 1.26 -1.36
CA ILE A 102 6.07 2.12 -2.37
C ILE A 102 6.54 3.45 -1.77
N LEU A 103 7.54 4.10 -2.36
CA LEU A 103 7.95 5.48 -2.07
C LEU A 103 7.60 6.38 -3.24
N PHE A 104 7.01 7.55 -2.98
CA PHE A 104 6.69 8.51 -4.03
C PHE A 104 7.82 9.53 -4.21
N TRP A 105 8.14 9.86 -5.47
CA TRP A 105 9.05 10.98 -5.79
C TRP A 105 8.42 12.34 -5.45
N ARG A 106 7.10 12.42 -5.58
CA ARG A 106 6.23 13.52 -5.14
C ARG A 106 4.82 12.99 -4.90
N ALA A 107 4.03 13.65 -4.07
CA ALA A 107 2.62 13.30 -3.93
C ALA A 107 1.88 13.36 -5.30
N PRO A 108 1.01 12.37 -5.61
CA PRO A 108 0.15 12.44 -6.77
C PRO A 108 -0.80 13.65 -6.70
N ARG A 109 -0.90 14.38 -7.80
CA ARG A 109 -1.71 15.59 -7.93
C ARG A 109 -3.13 15.27 -8.40
N ILE A 110 -4.02 16.21 -8.17
CA ILE A 110 -5.33 16.20 -8.79
C ILE A 110 -5.16 16.75 -10.21
N THR A 111 -5.43 15.94 -11.23
CA THR A 111 -5.25 16.31 -12.64
C THR A 111 -6.52 16.58 -13.41
N GLU A 112 -7.65 16.01 -12.97
CA GLU A 112 -8.92 16.22 -13.66
C GLU A 112 -9.41 17.64 -13.40
N GLU A 113 -9.89 18.34 -14.44
CA GLU A 113 -10.64 19.58 -14.28
C GLU A 113 -11.81 19.30 -13.34
N VAL A 114 -11.70 19.85 -12.14
CA VAL A 114 -12.57 19.50 -11.05
C VAL A 114 -13.87 20.25 -11.26
N SER A 115 -14.96 19.53 -11.53
CA SER A 115 -16.27 20.18 -11.52
C SER A 115 -16.53 20.80 -10.14
N PRO A 116 -17.27 21.92 -10.04
CA PRO A 116 -17.60 22.53 -8.75
C PRO A 116 -18.27 21.55 -7.77
N GLU A 117 -18.97 20.55 -8.32
CA GLU A 117 -19.55 19.45 -7.54
C GLU A 117 -18.47 18.58 -6.87
N VAL A 118 -17.45 18.15 -7.61
CA VAL A 118 -16.35 17.35 -7.05
C VAL A 118 -15.61 18.13 -5.97
N GLU A 119 -15.36 19.43 -6.17
CA GLU A 119 -14.75 20.27 -5.13
C GLU A 119 -15.59 20.32 -3.85
N THR A 120 -16.91 20.48 -3.99
CA THR A 120 -17.84 20.49 -2.87
C THR A 120 -17.82 19.16 -2.11
N LEU A 121 -17.82 18.04 -2.84
CA LEU A 121 -17.74 16.70 -2.26
C LEU A 121 -16.40 16.46 -1.55
N ARG A 122 -15.27 16.90 -2.12
CA ARG A 122 -13.95 16.82 -1.46
C ARG A 122 -13.91 17.64 -0.19
N LYS A 123 -14.37 18.89 -0.22
CA LYS A 123 -14.45 19.76 0.97
C LYS A 123 -15.28 19.08 2.06
N ARG A 124 -16.38 18.42 1.71
CA ARG A 124 -17.22 17.69 2.68
C ARG A 124 -16.50 16.48 3.30
N ILE A 125 -15.68 15.76 2.53
CA ILE A 125 -14.82 14.68 3.08
C ILE A 125 -13.79 15.29 4.03
N GLN A 126 -13.08 16.33 3.59
CA GLN A 126 -11.96 16.94 4.32
C GLN A 126 -12.38 17.64 5.62
N LEU A 127 -13.49 18.38 5.59
CA LEU A 127 -14.02 19.13 6.74
C LEU A 127 -14.89 18.26 7.66
N GLY A 128 -15.18 17.02 7.27
CA GLY A 128 -15.94 16.09 8.10
C GLY A 128 -15.16 15.71 9.37
N PRO A 129 -15.86 15.42 10.49
CA PRO A 129 -15.21 15.05 11.75
C PRO A 129 -14.41 13.75 11.66
N ASN A 130 -14.76 12.87 10.72
CA ASN A 130 -14.00 11.68 10.37
C ASN A 130 -14.11 11.47 8.85
N GLN A 131 -12.97 11.52 8.14
CA GLN A 131 -12.95 11.47 6.67
C GLN A 131 -13.45 10.13 6.13
N GLY A 132 -13.16 9.02 6.83
CA GLY A 132 -13.66 7.69 6.46
C GLY A 132 -15.18 7.59 6.54
N TYR A 133 -15.79 8.06 7.64
CA TYR A 133 -17.25 8.11 7.77
C TYR A 133 -17.89 9.03 6.73
N ALA A 134 -17.30 10.21 6.49
CA ALA A 134 -17.77 11.15 5.48
C ALA A 134 -17.78 10.51 4.08
N LEU A 135 -16.70 9.82 3.70
CA LEU A 135 -16.63 9.06 2.47
C LEU A 135 -17.73 7.99 2.39
N HIS A 136 -17.90 7.16 3.42
CA HIS A 136 -18.95 6.12 3.44
C HIS A 136 -20.34 6.67 3.15
N SER A 137 -20.67 7.84 3.71
CA SER A 137 -21.96 8.50 3.48
C SER A 137 -22.13 9.00 2.04
N LEU A 138 -21.07 9.60 1.48
CA LEU A 138 -21.08 10.18 0.14
C LEU A 138 -20.98 9.13 -0.96
N TYR A 139 -20.34 8.00 -0.66
CA TYR A 139 -20.08 6.96 -1.63
C TYR A 139 -21.36 6.41 -2.27
N ARG A 140 -22.46 6.33 -1.51
CA ARG A 140 -23.77 5.90 -2.02
C ARG A 140 -24.27 6.78 -3.17
N VAL A 141 -23.92 8.06 -3.17
CA VAL A 141 -24.33 9.05 -4.18
C VAL A 141 -23.43 8.97 -5.41
N VAL A 142 -22.12 8.76 -5.22
CA VAL A 142 -21.14 8.85 -6.32
C VAL A 142 -20.83 7.52 -7.00
N LYS A 143 -21.13 6.37 -6.38
CA LYS A 143 -20.74 5.04 -6.91
C LYS A 143 -21.28 4.73 -8.31
N ASN A 144 -22.39 5.36 -8.72
CA ASN A 144 -22.98 5.20 -10.05
C ASN A 144 -22.53 6.28 -11.04
N ARG A 145 -21.56 7.13 -10.65
CA ARG A 145 -21.08 8.29 -11.40
C ARG A 145 -19.54 8.19 -11.53
N PRO A 146 -19.05 7.33 -12.43
CA PRO A 146 -17.62 6.97 -12.46
C PRO A 146 -16.69 8.16 -12.64
N GLU A 147 -17.06 9.13 -13.47
CA GLU A 147 -16.27 10.37 -13.63
C GLU A 147 -16.05 11.11 -12.31
N ILE A 148 -17.12 11.27 -11.51
CA ILE A 148 -17.02 11.93 -10.20
C ILE A 148 -16.28 11.05 -9.20
N ALA A 149 -16.52 9.74 -9.23
CA ALA A 149 -15.84 8.81 -8.34
C ALA A 149 -14.33 8.78 -8.64
N ARG A 150 -13.90 8.78 -9.90
CA ARG A 150 -12.48 8.90 -10.29
C ARG A 150 -11.89 10.21 -9.82
N ALA A 151 -12.55 11.32 -10.13
CA ALA A 151 -12.10 12.62 -9.66
C ALA A 151 -11.93 12.66 -8.15
N LEU A 152 -12.83 12.04 -7.38
CA LEU A 152 -12.73 12.02 -5.92
C LEU A 152 -11.65 11.09 -5.37
N MET A 153 -11.51 9.89 -5.94
CA MET A 153 -10.71 8.81 -5.35
C MET A 153 -9.31 8.68 -5.95
N LEU A 154 -9.09 9.20 -7.16
CA LEU A 154 -7.84 9.07 -7.89
C LEU A 154 -7.11 10.42 -7.99
N ARG A 155 -5.78 10.35 -7.91
CA ARG A 155 -4.86 11.47 -8.13
C ARG A 155 -3.81 11.02 -9.15
N GLU A 156 -3.81 11.58 -10.36
CA GLU A 156 -2.96 11.08 -11.48
C GLU A 156 -3.10 9.56 -11.72
N GLY A 157 -4.33 9.04 -11.51
CA GLY A 157 -4.62 7.60 -11.60
C GLY A 157 -4.27 6.78 -10.35
N TYR A 158 -3.59 7.35 -9.35
CA TYR A 158 -3.27 6.67 -8.09
C TYR A 158 -4.46 6.69 -7.12
N PHE A 159 -4.77 5.52 -6.58
CA PHE A 159 -5.74 5.35 -5.49
C PHE A 159 -5.10 5.74 -4.16
N TYR A 160 -5.10 7.04 -3.86
CA TYR A 160 -4.22 7.65 -2.89
C TYR A 160 -4.99 8.41 -1.79
N ALA A 161 -4.55 8.25 -0.53
CA ALA A 161 -5.07 8.97 0.62
C ALA A 161 -3.94 9.24 1.64
N GLU A 162 -3.94 10.44 2.22
CA GLU A 162 -2.99 10.85 3.28
C GLU A 162 -3.55 10.62 4.69
N ASP A 163 -4.86 10.43 4.83
CA ASP A 163 -5.51 10.17 6.11
C ASP A 163 -5.74 8.66 6.31
N PRO A 164 -5.32 8.06 7.44
CA PRO A 164 -5.47 6.64 7.68
C PRO A 164 -6.93 6.15 7.69
N ASP A 165 -7.86 6.93 8.24
CA ASP A 165 -9.27 6.52 8.30
C ASP A 165 -9.92 6.59 6.91
N LEU A 166 -9.57 7.62 6.13
CA LEU A 166 -9.97 7.70 4.73
C LEU A 166 -9.40 6.54 3.92
N ALA A 167 -8.11 6.22 4.07
CA ALA A 167 -7.45 5.12 3.37
C ALA A 167 -8.16 3.77 3.60
N VAL A 168 -8.49 3.48 4.86
CA VAL A 168 -9.26 2.27 5.24
C VAL A 168 -10.65 2.27 4.62
N ALA A 169 -11.36 3.40 4.67
CA ALA A 169 -12.69 3.49 4.07
C ALA A 169 -12.62 3.28 2.55
N MET A 170 -11.66 3.90 1.87
CA MET A 170 -11.41 3.78 0.44
C MET A 170 -11.24 2.31 0.02
N VAL A 171 -10.30 1.57 0.60
CA VAL A 171 -10.06 0.16 0.23
C VAL A 171 -11.23 -0.78 0.53
N ASN A 172 -12.12 -0.40 1.46
CA ASN A 172 -13.25 -1.22 1.86
C ASN A 172 -14.51 -0.99 1.02
N VAL A 173 -14.69 0.21 0.46
CA VAL A 173 -15.93 0.54 -0.26
C VAL A 173 -15.74 0.71 -1.76
N VAL A 174 -14.59 1.20 -2.20
CA VAL A 174 -14.36 1.55 -3.60
C VAL A 174 -13.96 0.31 -4.38
N GLU A 175 -14.59 0.14 -5.54
CA GLU A 175 -14.34 -0.99 -6.42
C GLU A 175 -14.17 -0.46 -7.85
N LEU A 176 -13.36 -1.16 -8.66
CA LEU A 176 -12.94 -0.69 -9.99
C LEU A 176 -14.10 -0.25 -10.90
N HIS A 177 -15.23 -0.95 -10.85
CA HIS A 177 -16.39 -0.64 -11.70
C HIS A 177 -17.19 0.58 -11.30
N HIS A 178 -17.01 1.07 -10.07
CA HIS A 178 -17.55 2.35 -9.66
C HIS A 178 -16.69 3.50 -10.19
N LEU A 179 -15.45 3.22 -10.62
CA LEU A 179 -14.50 4.19 -11.15
C LEU A 179 -14.44 4.15 -12.68
N PHE A 180 -14.51 2.97 -13.31
CA PHE A 180 -14.25 2.81 -14.73
C PHE A 180 -15.36 2.05 -15.46
N LYS A 181 -15.60 2.44 -16.71
CA LYS A 181 -16.51 1.76 -17.64
C LYS A 181 -15.82 0.97 -18.75
N ALA A 182 -14.50 1.15 -18.92
CA ALA A 182 -13.69 0.52 -19.95
C ALA A 182 -13.82 -1.02 -19.95
N PRO A 183 -13.62 -1.69 -21.11
CA PRO A 183 -13.68 -3.15 -21.19
C PRO A 183 -12.51 -3.82 -20.45
N GLU A 184 -11.36 -3.17 -20.42
CA GLU A 184 -10.13 -3.63 -19.77
C GLU A 184 -9.47 -2.48 -19.03
N LEU A 185 -8.64 -2.80 -18.05
CA LEU A 185 -7.85 -1.84 -17.28
C LEU A 185 -6.47 -2.44 -16.98
N PHE A 186 -5.52 -1.55 -16.69
CA PHE A 186 -4.19 -1.91 -16.22
C PHE A 186 -3.96 -1.30 -14.84
N ILE A 187 -3.58 -2.14 -13.89
CA ILE A 187 -3.27 -1.75 -12.51
C ILE A 187 -1.78 -1.91 -12.30
N GLN A 188 -1.08 -0.82 -12.02
CA GLN A 188 0.30 -0.86 -11.55
C GLN A 188 0.30 -0.94 -10.02
N ARG A 189 0.85 -2.02 -9.50
CA ARG A 189 0.93 -2.35 -8.08
C ARG A 189 2.40 -2.52 -7.70
N GLY A 190 2.99 -1.46 -7.15
CA GLY A 190 4.45 -1.38 -7.08
C GLY A 190 5.04 -1.51 -8.48
N SER A 191 5.97 -2.44 -8.66
CA SER A 191 6.59 -2.69 -9.97
C SER A 191 5.81 -3.62 -10.90
N ASP A 192 4.80 -4.31 -10.38
CA ASP A 192 3.97 -5.23 -11.18
C ASP A 192 2.91 -4.47 -11.98
N VAL A 193 2.64 -4.95 -13.20
CA VAL A 193 1.52 -4.49 -14.02
C VAL A 193 0.52 -5.63 -14.18
N ILE A 194 -0.67 -5.42 -13.65
CA ILE A 194 -1.76 -6.38 -13.62
C ILE A 194 -2.81 -5.98 -14.65
N HIS A 195 -3.14 -6.91 -15.55
CA HIS A 195 -4.18 -6.74 -16.53
C HIS A 195 -5.51 -7.30 -16.00
N VAL A 196 -6.58 -6.50 -16.07
CA VAL A 196 -7.91 -6.89 -15.63
C VAL A 196 -8.94 -6.59 -16.71
N VAL A 197 -9.92 -7.48 -16.87
CA VAL A 197 -10.99 -7.36 -17.85
C VAL A 197 -12.34 -7.33 -17.15
N LYS A 198 -13.31 -6.66 -17.75
CA LYS A 198 -14.68 -6.64 -17.25
C LYS A 198 -15.30 -8.03 -17.40
N ALA A 199 -15.97 -8.51 -16.36
CA ALA A 199 -16.59 -9.83 -16.38
C ALA A 199 -17.78 -9.88 -17.35
N ASP A 200 -17.88 -10.95 -18.15
CA ASP A 200 -18.95 -11.11 -19.17
C ASP A 200 -20.37 -11.06 -18.60
N ARG A 201 -20.56 -11.56 -17.37
CA ARG A 201 -21.87 -11.68 -16.72
C ARG A 201 -21.97 -10.87 -15.42
N GLY A 202 -21.17 -9.81 -15.30
CA GLY A 202 -21.06 -9.05 -14.07
C GLY A 202 -20.82 -7.57 -14.31
N TYR A 203 -20.88 -6.82 -13.21
CA TYR A 203 -20.49 -5.42 -13.21
C TYR A 203 -19.06 -5.23 -12.68
N TRP A 204 -18.34 -6.27 -12.26
CA TRP A 204 -16.98 -6.18 -11.72
C TRP A 204 -15.89 -6.50 -12.76
N TYR A 205 -14.63 -6.28 -12.37
CA TYR A 205 -13.45 -6.67 -13.14
C TYR A 205 -12.84 -7.94 -12.55
N GLU A 206 -12.23 -8.75 -13.40
CA GLU A 206 -11.52 -9.98 -13.06
C GLU A 206 -10.08 -9.92 -13.57
N TYR A 207 -9.17 -10.61 -12.89
CA TYR A 207 -7.80 -10.75 -13.40
C TYR A 207 -7.82 -11.50 -14.74
N ALA A 208 -7.20 -10.92 -15.77
CA ALA A 208 -7.15 -11.51 -17.09
C ALA A 208 -6.11 -12.64 -17.19
N ASP A 209 -5.04 -12.49 -16.41
CA ASP A 209 -3.81 -13.28 -16.49
C ASP A 209 -3.32 -13.73 -15.10
N GLY A 210 -2.36 -14.66 -15.08
CA GLY A 210 -1.70 -15.14 -13.85
C GLY A 210 -2.51 -16.13 -13.01
N VAL A 211 -2.03 -16.39 -11.80
CA VAL A 211 -2.61 -17.40 -10.88
C VAL A 211 -3.99 -17.04 -10.33
N GLU A 212 -4.34 -15.75 -10.37
CA GLU A 212 -5.64 -15.25 -9.92
C GLU A 212 -6.64 -15.08 -11.09
N LYS A 213 -6.32 -15.56 -12.31
CA LYS A 213 -7.17 -15.41 -13.50
C LYS A 213 -8.63 -15.80 -13.24
N GLY A 214 -9.56 -14.95 -13.68
CA GLY A 214 -11.01 -15.12 -13.51
C GLY A 214 -11.51 -14.83 -12.10
N LYS A 215 -10.64 -14.56 -11.12
CA LYS A 215 -11.06 -14.06 -9.81
C LYS A 215 -11.30 -12.57 -9.88
N ARG A 216 -12.22 -12.10 -9.02
CA ARG A 216 -12.54 -10.69 -8.87
C ARG A 216 -11.29 -9.86 -8.50
N ALA A 217 -10.97 -8.89 -9.34
CA ALA A 217 -9.89 -7.94 -9.10
C ALA A 217 -10.23 -7.01 -7.94
N ARG A 218 -9.22 -6.71 -7.12
CA ARG A 218 -9.34 -5.82 -5.96
C ARG A 218 -8.38 -4.65 -6.10
N LEU A 219 -8.86 -3.48 -5.69
CA LEU A 219 -8.07 -2.25 -5.65
C LEU A 219 -7.42 -2.10 -4.27
N PHE A 220 -6.12 -1.91 -4.24
CA PHE A 220 -5.35 -1.66 -3.03
C PHE A 220 -4.96 -0.19 -3.00
N LEU A 221 -4.73 0.34 -1.79
CA LEU A 221 -4.21 1.68 -1.65
C LEU A 221 -2.84 1.75 -2.35
N LEU A 222 -2.62 2.87 -3.04
CA LEU A 222 -1.44 3.18 -3.84
C LEU A 222 -1.32 2.43 -5.17
N ASP A 223 -2.30 1.60 -5.54
CA ASP A 223 -2.43 1.13 -6.92
C ASP A 223 -2.61 2.34 -7.86
N ARG A 224 -1.95 2.30 -9.03
CA ARG A 224 -2.23 3.21 -10.14
C ARG A 224 -3.09 2.48 -11.17
N VAL A 225 -4.21 3.06 -11.55
CA VAL A 225 -5.15 2.45 -12.49
C VAL A 225 -5.27 3.33 -13.73
N VAL A 226 -5.13 2.72 -14.90
CA VAL A 226 -5.26 3.39 -16.20
C VAL A 226 -6.05 2.52 -17.19
N GLU A 227 -6.61 3.15 -18.22
CA GLU A 227 -7.36 2.46 -19.28
C GLU A 227 -6.42 1.93 -20.38
N SER A 228 -5.24 2.53 -20.58
CA SER A 228 -4.21 2.02 -21.50
C SER A 228 -2.88 1.74 -20.81
N LYS A 229 -2.28 0.59 -21.11
CA LYS A 229 -0.96 0.19 -20.60
C LYS A 229 0.13 1.23 -20.87
N ALA A 230 0.05 1.96 -21.98
CA ALA A 230 1.01 3.00 -22.34
C ALA A 230 1.10 4.14 -21.31
N GLU A 231 0.01 4.41 -20.58
CA GLU A 231 -0.04 5.46 -19.55
C GLU A 231 0.80 5.13 -18.30
N LEU A 232 1.19 3.85 -18.12
CA LEU A 232 2.02 3.39 -17.01
C LEU A 232 3.53 3.62 -17.23
N ALA A 233 3.94 4.15 -18.38
CA ALA A 233 5.36 4.25 -18.76
C ALA A 233 6.23 5.07 -17.80
N LYS A 234 5.63 5.96 -17.00
CA LYS A 234 6.34 6.82 -16.04
C LYS A 234 5.65 6.78 -14.68
N PRO A 235 5.99 5.84 -13.79
CA PRO A 235 5.47 5.83 -12.43
C PRO A 235 6.00 7.03 -11.62
N LEU A 236 5.18 7.52 -10.70
CA LEU A 236 5.57 8.54 -9.70
C LEU A 236 6.17 7.93 -8.43
N HIS A 237 6.46 6.64 -8.45
CA HIS A 237 6.94 5.90 -7.30
C HIS A 237 8.03 4.91 -7.65
N VAL A 238 8.67 4.40 -6.61
CA VAL A 238 9.55 3.23 -6.62
C VAL A 238 9.01 2.20 -5.63
N ASP A 239 9.09 0.92 -6.00
CA ASP A 239 8.78 -0.18 -5.11
C ASP A 239 9.94 -0.40 -4.14
N VAL A 240 9.67 -0.41 -2.83
CA VAL A 240 10.72 -0.62 -1.81
C VAL A 240 11.33 -2.01 -1.92
N ARG A 241 10.57 -3.00 -2.41
CA ARG A 241 11.06 -4.38 -2.58
C ARG A 241 12.19 -4.44 -3.61
N ASP A 242 12.13 -3.61 -4.64
CA ASP A 242 13.15 -3.56 -5.69
C ASP A 242 14.46 -2.95 -5.21
N LEU A 243 14.43 -2.19 -4.10
CA LEU A 243 15.62 -1.60 -3.49
C LEU A 243 16.39 -2.62 -2.64
N ALA A 244 15.75 -3.71 -2.18
CA ALA A 244 16.36 -4.69 -1.29
C ALA A 244 17.23 -5.73 -2.01
N TYR A 245 17.12 -5.82 -3.34
CA TYR A 245 17.78 -6.86 -4.16
C TYR A 245 18.78 -6.31 -5.19
N GLN A 246 19.21 -5.05 -5.03
CA GLN A 246 20.27 -4.41 -5.83
C GLN A 246 21.62 -4.47 -5.11
#